data_AF-A0AA50ZKE0-F1
#
_entry.id   AF-A0AA50ZKE0-F1
#
_cell.length_a   1.000
_cell.length_b   1.000
_cell.length_c   1.000
_cell.angle_alpha   90.00
_cell.angle_beta   90.00
_cell.angle_gamma   90.00
#
_symmetry.space_group_name_H-M   'P 1'
#
loop_
_entity.id
_entity.type
_entity.pdbx_description
1 polymer ?
#
loop_
_entity_poly.entity_id
_entity_poly.type
_entity_poly.pdbx_seq_one_letter_code
_entity_poly.pdbx_strand_id
1 'polypeptide(L)'
;LDAIKRVVDQGSLNMEIIVNNKHLADGLNVIQLETAVGAAMKCFEGGIGVNVPRSRFLPVKKTSDLLLVMSNLYSLSHGSLVMSPQRMFPSTPLVKLGDNHFAKVKEFLNRFATIPDLIELDHLTVSGDVTFGRGVSL
;
A
#
# COMPACT_ATOMS: atom_id res chain seq x y z
N LEU A 1 7.96 -26.80 -9.07
CA LEU A 1 7.71 -25.71 -10.05
C LEU A 1 8.78 -25.78 -11.12
N ASP A 2 8.47 -26.41 -12.24
CA ASP A 2 9.48 -26.89 -13.20
C ASP A 2 10.15 -25.76 -13.96
N ALA A 3 9.39 -24.73 -14.35
CA ALA A 3 9.94 -23.57 -15.05
C ALA A 3 10.93 -22.78 -14.17
N ILE A 4 10.67 -22.63 -12.86
CA ILE A 4 11.59 -21.98 -11.93
C ILE A 4 12.88 -22.78 -11.82
N LYS A 5 12.77 -24.11 -11.61
CA LYS A 5 13.93 -24.99 -11.55
C LYS A 5 14.79 -24.88 -12.81
N ARG A 6 14.18 -24.94 -13.99
CA ARG A 6 14.86 -24.80 -15.28
C ARG A 6 15.66 -23.50 -15.38
N VAL A 7 15.03 -22.36 -15.09
CA VAL A 7 15.67 -21.04 -15.23
C VAL A 7 16.84 -20.88 -14.26
N VAL A 8 16.71 -21.40 -13.03
CA VAL A 8 17.76 -21.38 -12.01
C VAL A 8 18.92 -22.31 -12.37
N ASP A 9 18.64 -23.57 -12.72
CA ASP A 9 19.67 -24.56 -13.06
C ASP A 9 20.48 -24.13 -14.30
N GLN A 10 19.86 -23.41 -15.23
CA GLN A 10 20.49 -22.88 -16.44
C GLN A 10 21.19 -21.52 -16.22
N GLY A 11 21.07 -20.90 -15.04
CA GLY A 11 21.62 -19.56 -14.78
C GLY A 11 21.02 -18.45 -15.67
N SER A 12 19.81 -18.64 -16.17
CA SER A 12 19.15 -17.71 -17.13
C SER A 12 18.28 -16.64 -16.46
N LEU A 13 18.26 -16.60 -15.12
CA LEU A 13 17.53 -15.59 -14.34
C LEU A 13 18.25 -14.24 -14.40
N ASN A 14 17.97 -13.46 -15.44
CA ASN A 14 18.54 -12.14 -15.67
C ASN A 14 17.54 -11.04 -15.25
N MET A 15 17.78 -10.39 -14.12
CA MET A 15 16.93 -9.31 -13.58
C MET A 15 17.72 -8.01 -13.53
N GLU A 16 17.07 -6.90 -13.90
CA GLU A 16 17.63 -5.55 -13.80
C GLU A 16 17.97 -5.21 -12.34
N ILE A 17 19.17 -4.67 -12.13
CA ILE A 17 19.60 -4.15 -10.83
C ILE A 17 18.96 -2.77 -10.62
N ILE A 18 18.29 -2.61 -9.49
CA ILE A 18 17.75 -1.36 -9.01
C ILE A 18 18.71 -0.81 -7.96
N VAL A 19 19.19 0.42 -8.17
CA VAL A 19 20.13 1.09 -7.26
C VAL A 19 19.37 2.11 -6.42
N ASN A 20 19.26 1.84 -5.12
CA ASN A 20 18.59 2.71 -4.17
C ASN A 20 19.63 3.39 -3.24
N ASN A 21 19.70 4.72 -3.28
CA ASN A 21 20.51 5.48 -2.33
C ASN A 21 19.72 5.67 -1.02
N LYS A 22 20.31 5.31 0.11
CA LYS A 22 19.68 5.39 1.44
C LYS A 22 20.59 6.12 2.43
N HIS A 23 19.95 6.72 3.43
CA HIS A 23 20.60 7.31 4.59
C HIS A 23 20.26 6.47 5.80
N LEU A 24 21.28 5.96 6.49
CA LEU A 24 21.10 5.27 7.76
C LEU A 24 20.83 6.27 8.90
N ALA A 25 20.31 5.76 10.02
CA ALA A 25 19.96 6.60 11.16
C ALA A 25 21.17 7.27 11.82
N ASP A 26 22.36 6.71 11.63
CA ASP A 26 23.65 7.27 12.06
C ASP A 26 24.23 8.32 11.07
N GLY A 27 23.50 8.61 9.98
CA GLY A 27 23.90 9.58 8.96
C GLY A 27 24.78 9.01 7.84
N LEU A 28 25.09 7.70 7.85
CA LEU A 28 25.88 7.09 6.79
C LEU A 28 25.06 6.96 5.49
N ASN A 29 25.67 7.40 4.39
CA ASN A 29 25.13 7.20 3.04
C ASN A 29 25.49 5.80 2.55
N VAL A 30 24.48 5.03 2.14
CA VAL A 30 24.67 3.67 1.64
C VAL A 30 23.94 3.46 0.32
N ILE A 31 24.44 2.50 -0.46
CA ILE A 31 23.78 2.03 -1.68
C ILE A 31 23.16 0.66 -1.38
N GLN A 32 21.86 0.55 -1.62
CA GLN A 32 21.11 -0.69 -1.54
C GLN A 32 20.82 -1.17 -2.96
N LEU A 33 21.31 -2.37 -3.30
CA LEU A 33 21.05 -3.02 -4.58
C LEU A 33 19.87 -3.99 -4.42
N GLU A 34 18.89 -3.86 -5.30
CA GLU A 34 17.68 -4.68 -5.29
C GLU A 34 17.39 -5.24 -6.69
N THR A 35 16.54 -6.26 -6.74
CA THR A 35 15.92 -6.74 -7.98
C THR A 35 14.42 -6.86 -7.75
N ALA A 36 13.63 -6.70 -8.81
CA ALA A 36 12.17 -6.85 -8.75
C ALA A 36 11.75 -8.19 -9.35
N VAL A 37 10.92 -8.96 -8.63
CA VAL A 37 10.43 -10.26 -9.12
C VAL A 37 9.67 -10.13 -10.45
N GLY A 38 8.99 -9.00 -10.69
CA GLY A 38 8.31 -8.74 -11.96
C GLY A 38 9.25 -8.64 -13.16
N ALA A 39 10.51 -8.25 -12.95
CA ALA A 39 11.52 -8.20 -14.01
C ALA A 39 11.91 -9.60 -14.50
N ALA A 40 11.72 -10.63 -13.65
CA ALA A 40 11.99 -12.02 -14.02
C ALA A 40 11.00 -12.54 -15.08
N MET A 41 9.87 -11.86 -15.34
CA MET A 41 8.86 -12.31 -16.29
C MET A 41 9.44 -12.61 -17.69
N LYS A 42 10.44 -11.83 -18.14
CA LYS A 42 11.13 -12.03 -19.44
C LYS A 42 11.98 -13.30 -19.51
N CYS A 43 12.30 -13.91 -18.37
CA CYS A 43 13.08 -15.15 -18.28
C CYS A 43 12.22 -16.41 -18.43
N PHE A 44 10.89 -16.26 -18.51
CA PHE A 44 9.95 -17.36 -18.64
C PHE A 44 9.30 -17.36 -20.03
N GLU A 45 9.16 -18.55 -20.61
CA GLU A 45 8.39 -18.76 -21.83
C GLU A 45 6.89 -18.74 -21.52
N GLY A 46 6.09 -18.20 -22.44
CA GLY A 46 4.63 -18.15 -22.29
C GLY A 46 4.12 -17.19 -21.21
N GLY A 47 4.89 -16.14 -20.88
CA GLY A 47 4.45 -15.10 -19.96
C GLY A 47 3.21 -14.36 -20.47
N ILE A 48 2.17 -14.27 -19.65
CA ILE A 48 0.89 -13.62 -19.99
C ILE A 48 0.53 -12.61 -18.89
N GLY A 49 0.10 -11.42 -19.31
CA GLY A 49 -0.51 -10.44 -18.43
C GLY A 49 -2.03 -10.63 -18.38
N VAL A 50 -2.62 -10.56 -17.18
CA VAL A 50 -4.08 -10.59 -16.99
C VAL A 50 -4.51 -9.29 -16.35
N ASN A 51 -5.46 -8.59 -17.00
CA ASN A 51 -6.07 -7.40 -16.40
C ASN A 51 -7.06 -7.83 -15.32
N VAL A 52 -6.90 -7.31 -14.11
CA VAL A 52 -7.72 -7.66 -12.95
C VAL A 52 -8.45 -6.42 -12.43
N PRO A 53 -9.62 -6.58 -11.80
CA PRO A 53 -10.32 -5.45 -11.20
C PRO A 53 -9.49 -4.83 -10.06
N ARG A 54 -9.70 -3.53 -9.81
CA ARG A 54 -9.00 -2.78 -8.74
C ARG A 54 -9.14 -3.43 -7.36
N SER A 55 -10.22 -4.16 -7.11
CA SER A 55 -10.45 -4.92 -5.87
C SER A 55 -9.36 -5.95 -5.56
N ARG A 56 -8.57 -6.40 -6.56
CA ARG A 56 -7.43 -7.28 -6.35
C ARG A 56 -6.13 -6.56 -5.98
N PHE A 57 -6.14 -5.23 -5.94
CA PHE A 57 -4.96 -4.40 -5.69
C PHE A 57 -5.28 -3.26 -4.71
N LEU A 58 -5.20 -3.57 -3.42
CA LEU A 58 -5.33 -2.63 -2.30
C LEU A 58 -4.04 -2.61 -1.46
N PRO A 59 -2.96 -2.00 -1.97
CA PRO A 59 -1.70 -1.93 -1.24
C PRO A 59 -1.83 -0.95 -0.06
N VAL A 60 -1.38 -1.38 1.12
CA VAL A 60 -1.26 -0.51 2.30
C VAL A 60 0.21 -0.16 2.48
N LYS A 61 0.61 1.04 2.06
CA LYS A 61 2.01 1.50 2.08
C LYS A 61 2.23 2.68 3.00
N LYS A 62 1.25 3.57 3.10
CA LYS A 62 1.25 4.72 4.00
C LYS A 62 0.11 4.61 5.02
N THR A 63 0.20 5.43 6.05
CA THR A 63 -0.87 5.59 7.05
C THR A 63 -2.16 6.15 6.45
N SER A 64 -2.09 6.89 5.34
CA SER A 64 -3.27 7.23 4.53
C SER A 64 -4.04 5.99 4.05
N ASP A 65 -3.31 4.97 3.56
CA ASP A 65 -3.92 3.72 3.10
C ASP A 65 -4.46 2.92 4.30
N LEU A 66 -3.74 2.96 5.43
CA LEU A 66 -4.16 2.32 6.66
C LEU A 66 -5.47 2.93 7.18
N LEU A 67 -5.63 4.25 7.12
CA LEU A 67 -6.87 4.94 7.50
C LEU A 67 -8.06 4.43 6.69
N LEU A 68 -7.89 4.29 5.37
CA LEU A 68 -8.93 3.74 4.49
C LEU A 68 -9.33 2.33 4.93
N VAL A 69 -8.36 1.44 5.10
CA VAL A 69 -8.60 0.04 5.45
C VAL A 69 -9.18 -0.14 6.86
N MET A 70 -8.84 0.73 7.79
CA MET A 70 -9.37 0.69 9.16
C MET A 70 -10.78 1.28 9.30
N SER A 71 -11.23 2.08 8.33
CA SER A 71 -12.54 2.74 8.36
C SER A 71 -13.69 1.80 7.98
N ASN A 72 -14.91 2.26 8.20
CA ASN A 72 -16.13 1.57 7.74
C ASN A 72 -16.26 1.46 6.20
N LEU A 73 -15.34 2.07 5.44
CA LEU A 73 -15.25 1.92 3.99
C LEU A 73 -14.94 0.46 3.58
N TYR A 74 -14.24 -0.29 4.42
CA TYR A 74 -13.93 -1.70 4.17
C TYR A 74 -14.41 -2.60 5.31
N SER A 75 -14.82 -3.80 4.94
CA SER A 75 -15.18 -4.87 5.86
C SER A 75 -14.27 -6.08 5.63
N LEU A 76 -13.99 -6.83 6.70
CA LEU A 76 -13.22 -8.06 6.61
C LEU A 76 -14.16 -9.24 6.36
N SER A 77 -14.00 -9.90 5.22
CA SER A 77 -14.74 -11.11 4.86
C SER A 77 -13.76 -12.22 4.51
N HIS A 78 -13.73 -13.28 5.31
CA HIS A 78 -12.87 -14.45 5.09
C HIS A 78 -11.38 -14.10 4.90
N GLY A 79 -10.86 -13.15 5.67
CA GLY A 79 -9.47 -12.69 5.56
C GLY A 79 -9.19 -11.73 4.40
N SER A 80 -10.21 -11.37 3.61
CA SER A 80 -10.12 -10.41 2.51
C SER A 80 -10.87 -9.12 2.85
N LEU A 81 -10.30 -7.98 2.46
CA LEU A 81 -10.96 -6.69 2.57
C LEU A 81 -11.94 -6.51 1.41
N VAL A 82 -13.19 -6.18 1.74
CA VAL A 82 -14.26 -5.94 0.78
C VAL A 82 -14.83 -4.55 1.03
N MET A 83 -14.89 -3.73 -0.02
CA MET A 83 -15.48 -2.40 0.06
C MET A 83 -16.94 -2.51 0.51
N SER A 84 -17.33 -1.63 1.42
CA SER A 84 -18.67 -1.60 1.99
C SER A 84 -19.73 -1.42 0.90
N PRO A 85 -20.84 -2.21 0.92
CA PRO A 85 -21.95 -2.03 0.01
C PRO A 85 -22.76 -0.76 0.26
N GLN A 86 -22.55 -0.09 1.41
CA GLN A 86 -23.16 1.20 1.72
C GLN A 86 -22.50 2.35 0.94
N ARG A 87 -21.32 2.12 0.36
CA ARG A 87 -20.63 3.12 -0.46
C ARG A 87 -21.38 3.29 -1.78
N MET A 88 -21.85 4.51 -2.05
CA MET A 88 -22.61 4.82 -3.27
C MET A 88 -21.77 4.66 -4.56
N PHE A 89 -20.47 4.98 -4.48
CA PHE A 89 -19.55 4.93 -5.62
C PHE A 89 -18.39 3.94 -5.38
N PRO A 90 -18.09 3.01 -6.31
CA PRO A 90 -17.06 1.98 -6.12
C PRO A 90 -15.61 2.51 -6.15
N SER A 91 -15.43 3.83 -6.29
CA SER A 91 -14.13 4.47 -6.26
C SER A 91 -13.60 4.61 -4.83
N THR A 92 -12.35 4.22 -4.63
CA THR A 92 -11.62 4.49 -3.38
C THR A 92 -11.37 6.00 -3.24
N PRO A 93 -11.71 6.62 -2.09
CA PRO A 93 -11.46 8.04 -1.89
C PRO A 93 -9.97 8.37 -1.79
N LEU A 94 -9.65 9.62 -2.08
CA LEU A 94 -8.28 10.11 -2.04
C LEU A 94 -7.96 10.65 -0.65
N VAL A 95 -7.07 9.97 0.09
CA VAL A 95 -6.62 10.38 1.42
C VAL A 95 -5.15 10.79 1.38
N LYS A 96 -4.84 11.98 1.88
CA LYS A 96 -3.48 12.50 2.05
C LYS A 96 -3.29 12.98 3.49
N LEU A 97 -2.50 12.24 4.26
CA LEU A 97 -2.06 12.65 5.59
C LEU A 97 -0.62 13.17 5.51
N GLY A 98 -0.35 14.32 6.14
CA GLY A 98 0.96 14.95 6.11
C GLY A 98 2.04 14.12 6.78
N ASP A 99 3.14 13.87 6.07
CA ASP A 99 4.21 12.95 6.51
C ASP A 99 4.87 13.40 7.85
N ASN A 100 4.92 14.72 8.13
CA ASN A 100 5.50 15.25 9.37
C ASN A 100 4.85 14.72 10.66
N HIS A 101 3.54 14.47 10.62
CA HIS A 101 2.75 14.11 11.80
C HIS A 101 2.10 12.73 11.70
N PHE A 102 1.91 12.22 10.47
CA PHE A 102 1.16 10.99 10.24
C PHE A 102 1.99 9.86 9.63
N ALA A 103 3.25 10.06 9.19
CA ALA A 103 4.01 9.00 8.52
C ALA A 103 4.28 7.78 9.41
N LYS A 104 4.46 7.98 10.72
CA LYS A 104 4.70 6.89 11.68
C LYS A 104 3.38 6.37 12.22
N VAL A 105 3.21 5.04 12.23
CA VAL A 105 1.99 4.37 12.72
C VAL A 105 1.63 4.79 14.15
N LYS A 106 2.63 4.91 15.05
CA LYS A 106 2.39 5.36 16.43
C LYS A 106 1.77 6.76 16.49
N GLU A 107 2.32 7.71 15.73
CA GLU A 107 1.82 9.08 15.69
C GLU A 107 0.44 9.15 15.06
N PHE A 108 0.23 8.40 13.97
CA PHE A 108 -1.09 8.23 13.35
C PHE A 108 -2.13 7.73 14.37
N LEU A 109 -1.87 6.63 15.07
CA LEU A 109 -2.81 6.05 16.04
C LEU A 109 -3.13 7.00 17.20
N ASN A 110 -2.13 7.75 17.70
CA ASN A 110 -2.33 8.72 18.77
C ASN A 110 -3.21 9.92 18.36
N ARG A 111 -3.29 10.21 17.06
CA ARG A 111 -4.04 11.36 16.51
C ARG A 111 -5.48 11.03 16.18
N PHE A 112 -5.88 9.78 16.16
CA PHE A 112 -7.26 9.35 15.93
C PHE A 112 -7.79 8.67 17.19
N ALA A 113 -8.63 9.37 17.97
CA ALA A 113 -9.26 8.76 19.14
C ALA A 113 -10.16 7.57 18.76
N THR A 114 -10.81 7.67 17.60
CA THR A 114 -11.45 6.58 16.85
C THR A 114 -11.29 6.84 15.36
N ILE A 115 -11.34 5.80 14.54
CA ILE A 115 -11.35 5.97 13.08
C ILE A 115 -12.65 6.67 12.67
N PRO A 116 -12.61 7.74 11.86
CA PRO A 116 -13.80 8.44 11.38
C PRO A 116 -14.64 7.56 10.45
N ASP A 117 -15.93 7.91 10.34
CA ASP A 117 -16.78 7.43 9.25
C ASP A 117 -16.30 8.05 7.94
N LEU A 118 -15.97 7.21 6.96
CA LEU A 118 -15.48 7.61 5.64
C LEU A 118 -16.39 7.10 4.50
N ILE A 119 -17.62 6.69 4.82
CA ILE A 119 -18.49 6.04 3.83
C ILE A 119 -18.91 6.99 2.71
N GLU A 120 -19.04 8.28 3.00
CA GLU A 120 -19.39 9.32 2.02
C GLU A 120 -18.15 10.10 1.52
N LEU A 121 -16.99 9.94 2.16
CA LEU A 121 -15.76 10.63 1.79
C LEU A 121 -15.39 10.46 0.31
N ASP A 122 -15.04 11.56 -0.36
CA ASP A 122 -14.40 11.56 -1.68
C ASP A 122 -12.92 11.97 -1.63
N HIS A 123 -12.61 12.98 -0.80
CA HIS A 123 -11.26 13.53 -0.68
C HIS A 123 -10.98 14.04 0.74
N LEU A 124 -9.86 13.60 1.32
CA LEU A 124 -9.34 14.09 2.59
C LEU A 124 -7.88 14.49 2.44
N THR A 125 -7.56 15.74 2.80
CA THR A 125 -6.18 16.19 2.96
C THR A 125 -6.01 16.81 4.34
N VAL A 126 -5.05 16.29 5.11
CA VAL A 126 -4.74 16.75 6.47
C VAL A 126 -3.27 17.14 6.53
N SER A 127 -2.99 18.37 6.93
CA SER A 127 -1.65 18.89 7.13
C SER A 127 -1.54 19.58 8.48
N GLY A 128 -0.35 19.51 9.09
CA GLY A 128 -0.07 20.07 10.40
C GLY A 128 -0.43 19.16 11.58
N ASP A 129 -0.38 19.74 12.77
CA ASP A 129 -0.59 19.06 14.05
C ASP A 129 -2.09 18.92 14.36
N VAL A 130 -2.74 17.98 13.67
CA VAL A 130 -4.20 17.75 13.76
C VAL A 130 -4.50 16.47 14.54
N THR A 131 -5.58 16.49 15.32
CA THR A 131 -6.15 15.32 16.00
C THR A 131 -7.64 15.20 15.71
N PHE A 132 -8.13 13.96 15.65
CA PHE A 132 -9.53 13.61 15.40
C PHE A 132 -10.13 13.00 16.66
N GLY A 133 -11.24 13.58 17.11
CA GLY A 133 -12.00 13.12 18.27
C GLY A 133 -12.83 11.87 17.99
N ARG A 134 -13.69 11.51 18.96
CA ARG A 134 -14.63 10.40 18.80
C ARG A 134 -15.85 10.81 17.96
N GLY A 135 -16.37 9.89 17.14
CA GLY A 135 -17.62 10.11 16.39
C GLY A 135 -17.52 11.10 15.23
N VAL A 136 -16.32 11.29 14.67
CA VAL A 136 -16.12 12.15 13.49
C VAL A 136 -16.63 11.43 12.23
N SER A 137 -17.32 12.17 11.35
CA SER A 137 -17.74 11.73 10.02
C SER A 137 -17.18 12.69 8.97
N LEU A 138 -16.67 12.17 7.86
CA LEU A 138 -15.98 12.92 6.80
C LEU A 138 -16.49 12.55 5.41
#